data_AF-A0A7C5GLS1-F1
#
_entry.id   AF-A0A7C5GLS1-F1
#
_cell.length_a   1.000
_cell.length_b   1.000
_cell.length_c   1.000
_cell.angle_alpha   90.00
_cell.angle_beta   90.00
_cell.angle_gamma   90.00
#
_symmetry.space_group_name_H-M   'P 1'
#
loop_
_entity.id
_entity.type
_entity.pdbx_description
1 polymer ?
#
loop_
_entity_poly.entity_id
_entity_poly.type
_entity_poly.pdbx_seq_one_letter_code
_entity_poly.pdbx_strand_id
1 'polypeptide(L)' 'MTLDRRVIEITGSDRIKFLQGLVSNNVQEGAEGLIYAALLTPQGKYLFDFFLLVDRKSV' A
#
# COMPACT_ATOMS: atom_id res chain seq x y z
N MET A 1 -22.03 -8.18 12.42
CA MET A 1 -20.61 -8.53 12.25
C MET A 1 -19.94 -7.39 11.51
N THR A 2 -19.16 -6.56 12.21
CA THR A 2 -18.30 -5.57 11.56
C THR A 2 -17.12 -6.29 10.93
N LEU A 3 -16.79 -5.96 9.68
CA LEU A 3 -15.59 -6.46 9.01
C LEU A 3 -14.40 -5.65 9.54
N ASP A 4 -13.44 -6.30 10.20
CA ASP A 4 -12.25 -5.65 10.79
C ASP A 4 -11.20 -5.24 9.74
N ARG A 5 -11.40 -5.65 8.47
CA ARG A 5 -10.54 -5.30 7.34
C ARG A 5 -11.36 -4.93 6.12
N ARG A 6 -10.81 -4.01 5.32
CA ARG A 6 -11.40 -3.54 4.07
C ARG A 6 -10.32 -3.45 2.99
N VAL A 7 -10.68 -3.78 1.75
CA VAL A 7 -9.85 -3.59 0.57
C VAL A 7 -10.19 -2.23 -0.05
N ILE A 8 -9.17 -1.46 -0.42
CA ILE A 8 -9.29 -0.17 -1.10
C ILE A 8 -8.40 -0.23 -2.35
N GLU A 9 -8.94 0.16 -3.50
CA GLU A 9 -8.16 0.32 -4.73
C GLU A 9 -7.72 1.78 -4.89
N ILE A 10 -6.46 1.99 -5.26
CA ILE A 10 -5.90 3.31 -5.58
C ILE A 10 -5.53 3.29 -7.06
N THR A 11 -6.14 4.17 -7.86
CA THR A 11 -5.96 4.24 -9.33
C THR A 11 -5.15 5.48 -9.73
N GLY A 12 -4.86 5.61 -11.03
CA GLY A 12 -4.08 6.72 -11.60
C GLY A 12 -2.64 6.35 -11.95
N SER A 13 -2.02 7.15 -12.82
CA SER A 13 -0.65 6.92 -13.33
C SER A 13 0.40 6.99 -12.22
N ASP A 14 0.17 7.84 -11.22
CA ASP A 14 1.17 8.18 -10.21
C ASP A 14 1.03 7.37 -8.91
N ARG A 15 0.07 6.44 -8.85
CA ARG A 15 -0.27 5.65 -7.64
C ARG A 15 0.95 4.98 -6.99
N ILE A 16 1.87 4.45 -7.80
CA ILE A 16 3.09 3.79 -7.32
C ILE A 16 4.02 4.80 -6.66
N LYS A 17 4.29 5.92 -7.35
CA LYS A 17 5.16 6.99 -6.84
C LYS A 17 4.58 7.60 -5.56
N PHE A 18 3.27 7.82 -5.53
CA PHE A 18 2.56 8.33 -4.36
C PHE A 18 2.70 7.39 -3.15
N LEU A 19 2.40 6.10 -3.31
CA LEU A 19 2.49 5.13 -2.22
C LEU A 19 3.93 4.89 -1.76
N GLN A 20 4.90 4.88 -2.68
CA GLN A 20 6.31 4.69 -2.36
C GLN A 20 6.86 5.73 -1.36
N GLY A 21 6.29 6.95 -1.36
CA GLY A 21 6.66 8.01 -0.43
C GLY A 21 5.91 8.00 0.91
N LEU A 22 4.93 7.10 1.08
CA LEU A 22 4.07 7.04 2.26
C LEU A 22 4.25 5.77 3.07
N VAL A 23 4.58 4.65 2.42
CA VAL A 23 4.61 3.34 3.07
C VAL A 23 6.03 2.90 3.42
N SER A 24 6.14 2.02 4.42
CA SER A 24 7.43 1.56 4.95
C SER A 24 8.16 0.51 4.11
N ASN A 25 7.59 0.08 2.97
CA ASN A 25 8.14 -1.00 2.14
C ASN A 25 8.17 -0.63 0.66
N ASN A 26 8.95 -1.35 -0.14
CA ASN A 26 9.07 -1.11 -1.57
C ASN A 26 7.81 -1.58 -2.32
N VAL A 27 7.03 -0.63 -2.85
CA VAL A 27 5.80 -0.91 -3.59
C VAL A 27 6.09 -1.62 -4.90
N GLN A 28 7.26 -1.40 -5.51
CA GLN A 28 7.60 -2.02 -6.80
C GLN A 28 7.85 -3.53 -6.70
N GLU A 29 8.24 -4.02 -5.51
CA GLU A 29 8.41 -5.46 -5.21
C GLU A 29 7.06 -6.20 -5.10
N GLY A 30 5.97 -5.49 -4.83
CA GLY A 30 4.61 -6.06 -4.81
C GLY A 30 4.07 -6.51 -6.17
N ALA A 31 4.88 -6.42 -7.23
CA ALA A 31 4.53 -6.99 -8.53
C ALA A 31 4.63 -8.53 -8.56
N GLU A 32 5.35 -9.13 -7.62
CA GLU A 32 5.51 -10.59 -7.51
C GLU A 32 4.53 -11.23 -6.51
N GLY A 33 3.75 -10.42 -5.78
CA GLY A 33 2.78 -10.93 -4.80
C GLY A 33 2.32 -9.87 -3.81
N LEU A 34 1.68 -10.33 -2.71
CA LEU A 34 1.28 -9.45 -1.62
C LEU A 34 2.49 -9.05 -0.77
N ILE A 35 2.67 -7.75 -0.55
CA ILE A 35 3.67 -7.23 0.38
C ILE A 35 2.98 -6.63 1.61
N TYR A 36 3.64 -6.73 2.76
CA TYR A 36 3.21 -6.07 3.98
C TYR A 36 3.89 -4.72 4.11
N ALA A 37 3.13 -3.68 4.43
CA ALA A 37 3.66 -2.33 4.63
C ALA A 37 2.86 -1.60 5.71
N ALA A 38 3.49 -0.57 6.30
CA ALA A 38 2.86 0.31 7.27
C ALA A 38 2.90 1.77 6.80
N LEU A 39 1.89 2.54 7.22
CA LEU A 39 1.90 4.00 7.20
C LEU A 39 2.33 4.49 8.58
N LEU A 40 3.28 5.42 8.59
CA LEU A 40 3.85 5.99 9.80
C LEU A 40 3.56 7.48 9.89
N THR A 41 3.65 8.04 11.09
CA THR A 41 3.78 9.49 11.25
C THR A 41 5.14 9.96 10.74
N PRO A 42 5.33 11.26 10.49
CA PRO A 42 6.64 11.81 10.13
C PRO A 42 7.74 11.54 11.17
N GLN A 43 7.38 11.25 12.42
CA GLN A 43 8.31 10.87 13.49
C GLN A 43 8.57 9.35 13.57
N GLY A 44 8.05 8.58 12.61
CA GLY A 44 8.21 7.12 12.54
C GLY A 44 7.27 6.33 13.46
N LYS A 45 6.22 6.94 14.03
CA LYS A 45 5.25 6.21 14.85
C LYS A 45 4.27 5.45 13.98
N TYR A 46 3.94 4.22 14.35
CA TYR A 46 2.94 3.41 13.67
C TYR A 46 1.55 4.06 13.67
N LEU A 47 0.89 4.08 12.49
CA LEU A 47 -0.51 4.47 12.35
C LEU A 47 -1.37 3.28 11.92
N PHE A 48 -1.04 2.70 10.76
CA PHE A 48 -1.79 1.60 10.16
C PHE A 48 -0.86 0.64 9.42
N ASP A 49 -1.22 -0.63 9.33
CA ASP A 49 -0.63 -1.62 8.43
C ASP A 49 -1.64 -2.09 7.38
N PHE A 50 -1.09 -2.58 6.27
CA PHE A 50 -1.88 -3.13 5.18
C PHE A 50 -1.06 -4.12 4.36
N PHE A 51 -1.79 -5.01 3.69
CA PHE A 51 -1.25 -5.80 2.58
C PHE A 51 -1.48 -5.02 1.29
N LEU A 52 -0.41 -4.84 0.51
CA LEU A 52 -0.47 -4.21 -0.80
C LEU A 52 -0.39 -5.27 -1.89
N LEU A 53 -1.29 -5.17 -2.87
CA LEU A 53 -1.25 -5.89 -4.13
C LEU A 53 -1.05 -4.86 -5.24
N VAL A 54 -0.04 -5.04 -6.08
CA VAL A 54 0.18 -4.14 -7.22
C VAL A 54 -0.32 -4.80 -8.50
N ASP A 55 -1.53 -4.43 -8.92
CA ASP A 55 -2.03 -4.82 -10.23
C ASP A 55 -1.43 -3.92 -11.33
N ARG A 56 -0.61 -4.53 -12.18
CA ARG A 56 -0.03 -3.89 -13.37
C ARG A 56 -0.94 -3.97 -14.60
N LYS A 57 -2.04 -4.74 -14.55
CA LYS A 57 -2.94 -4.98 -15.69
C LYS A 57 -4.11 -3.99 -15.81
N SER A 58 -4.36 -3.16 -14.80
CA SER A 58 -5.34 -2.07 -14.92
C SER A 58 -4.77 -0.91 -15.74
N VAL A 59 -4.82 -1.05 -17.07
CA VAL A 59 -4.74 0.03 -18.07
C VAL A 59 -6.00 -0.04 -18.92
#